data_AF-A0A2N7UKN6-F1
#
_entry.id   AF-A0A2N7UKN6-F1
#
_cell.length_a   1.000
_cell.length_b   1.000
_cell.length_c   1.000
_cell.angle_alpha   90.00
_cell.angle_beta   90.00
_cell.angle_gamma   90.00
#
_symmetry.space_group_name_H-M   'P 1'
#
loop_
_entity.id
_entity.type
_entity.pdbx_description
1 polymer ?
#
loop_
_entity_poly.entity_id
_entity_poly.type
_entity_poly.pdbx_seq_one_letter_code
_entity_poly.pdbx_strand_id
1 'polypeptide(L)'
;MTLNRAYQMLAAFYTLLIVVGVIAILAGGGTAIALAHLVAGALVVTGLWGYILERGFMNPRMWRPLAVVLGVASLAQLYVVLTVSVSGAMMTWMLTSTVFSLLMVVILYRYGNRDQELWATPEEREGGRALDDMLAERGRVEAEKHEADRQASVEVVKTGSEYRASVTRRREGQEERFSESFRCPSTMVFFLEKFAGISVGDFHPPHSDTPA
;
A
#
# COMPACT_ATOMS: atom_id res chain seq x y z
N MET A 1 11.58 -19.33 17.76
CA MET A 1 10.69 -18.14 17.89
C MET A 1 10.36 -17.69 16.48
N THR A 2 9.10 -17.71 16.05
CA THR A 2 8.75 -17.38 14.65
C THR A 2 8.77 -15.86 14.45
N LEU A 3 9.21 -15.38 13.28
CA LEU A 3 9.29 -13.95 12.94
C LEU A 3 7.95 -13.22 13.18
N ASN A 4 6.82 -13.90 12.91
CA ASN A 4 5.48 -13.38 13.19
C ASN A 4 5.25 -13.07 14.68
N ARG A 5 5.68 -13.96 15.60
CA ARG A 5 5.57 -13.71 17.05
C ARG A 5 6.40 -12.51 17.48
N ALA A 6 7.57 -12.28 16.87
CA ALA A 6 8.39 -11.11 17.16
C ALA A 6 7.67 -9.79 16.76
N TYR A 7 7.03 -9.75 15.60
CA TYR A 7 6.24 -8.60 15.20
C TYR A 7 5.01 -8.38 16.09
N GLN A 8 4.33 -9.46 16.51
CA GLN A 8 3.22 -9.35 17.46
C GLN A 8 3.66 -8.79 18.82
N MET A 9 4.82 -9.24 19.33
CA MET A 9 5.39 -8.69 20.56
C MET A 9 5.79 -7.22 20.39
N LEU A 10 6.33 -6.84 19.23
CA LEU A 10 6.63 -5.45 18.91
C LEU A 10 5.36 -4.59 18.94
N ALA A 11 4.28 -5.05 18.32
CA ALA A 11 3.01 -4.32 18.34
C ALA A 11 2.42 -4.21 19.73
N ALA A 12 2.45 -5.29 20.53
CA ALA A 12 2.04 -5.25 21.93
C ALA A 12 2.88 -4.24 22.74
N PHE A 13 4.19 -4.20 22.51
CA PHE A 13 5.09 -3.24 23.14
C PHE A 13 4.73 -1.79 22.78
N TYR A 14 4.53 -1.46 21.50
CA TYR A 14 4.13 -0.10 21.12
C TYR A 14 2.73 0.26 21.63
N THR A 15 1.78 -0.68 21.65
CA THR A 15 0.46 -0.45 22.28
C THR A 15 0.63 -0.12 23.77
N LEU A 16 1.49 -0.84 24.49
CA LEU A 16 1.76 -0.57 25.90
C LEU A 16 2.35 0.84 26.10
N LEU A 17 3.25 1.29 25.23
CA LEU A 17 3.78 2.66 25.28
C LEU A 17 2.68 3.72 25.15
N ILE A 18 1.68 3.50 24.30
CA ILE A 18 0.51 4.39 24.19
C ILE A 18 -0.27 4.41 25.50
N VAL A 19 -0.52 3.25 26.10
CA VAL A 19 -1.23 3.16 27.40
C VAL A 19 -0.48 3.92 28.49
N VAL A 20 0.84 3.73 28.59
CA VAL A 20 1.69 4.48 29.53
C VAL A 20 1.60 5.99 29.28
N GLY A 21 1.61 6.41 28.00
CA GLY A 21 1.43 7.82 27.63
C GLY A 21 0.08 8.39 28.07
N VAL A 22 -1.01 7.63 27.92
CA VAL A 22 -2.36 8.05 28.36
C VAL A 22 -2.38 8.23 29.88
N ILE A 23 -1.84 7.27 30.63
CA ILE A 23 -1.76 7.34 32.09
C ILE A 23 -0.95 8.56 32.53
N ALA A 24 0.19 8.85 31.86
CA ALA A 24 1.02 10.00 32.17
C ALA A 24 0.28 11.34 31.96
N ILE A 25 -0.54 11.46 30.91
CA ILE A 25 -1.38 12.64 30.68
C ILE A 25 -2.44 12.77 31.77
N LEU A 26 -3.15 11.67 32.09
CA LEU A 26 -4.20 11.67 33.12
C LEU A 26 -3.67 11.97 34.52
N ALA A 27 -2.42 11.60 34.81
CA ALA A 27 -1.73 11.93 36.06
C ALA A 27 -1.26 13.40 36.15
N GLY A 28 -1.64 14.25 35.19
CA GLY A 28 -1.31 15.68 35.19
C GLY A 28 0.03 16.03 34.51
N GLY A 29 0.72 15.06 33.91
CA GLY A 29 1.99 15.28 33.21
C GLY A 29 1.85 15.73 31.74
N GLY A 30 0.63 15.95 31.25
CA GLY A 30 0.36 16.15 29.83
C GLY A 30 0.44 17.60 29.35
N THR A 31 1.23 17.85 28.31
CA THR A 31 1.13 19.07 27.49
C THR A 31 0.24 18.83 26.26
N ALA A 32 -0.27 19.88 25.62
CA ALA A 32 -1.00 19.74 24.34
C ALA A 32 -0.16 19.02 23.26
N ILE A 33 1.17 19.22 23.30
CA ILE A 33 2.12 18.53 22.43
C ILE A 33 2.16 17.03 22.72
N ALA A 34 2.10 16.63 23.99
CA ALA A 34 2.07 15.21 24.37
C ALA A 34 0.82 14.51 23.82
N LEU A 35 -0.34 15.18 23.82
CA LEU A 35 -1.58 14.65 23.24
C LEU A 35 -1.43 14.42 21.73
N ALA A 36 -0.85 15.37 20.99
CA ALA A 36 -0.61 15.22 19.56
C ALA A 36 0.32 14.03 19.24
N HIS A 37 1.40 13.86 20.01
CA HIS A 37 2.29 12.71 19.88
C HIS A 37 1.58 11.39 20.17
N LEU A 38 0.66 11.38 21.14
CA LEU A 38 -0.09 10.19 21.50
C LEU A 38 -1.07 9.78 20.41
N VAL A 39 -1.76 10.76 19.79
CA VAL A 39 -2.63 10.51 18.63
C VAL A 39 -1.83 9.99 17.44
N ALA A 40 -0.69 10.63 17.13
CA ALA A 40 0.19 10.17 16.06
C ALA A 40 0.71 8.75 16.34
N GLY A 41 1.11 8.47 17.57
CA GLY A 41 1.55 7.15 18.02
C GLY A 41 0.44 6.09 17.89
N ALA A 42 -0.79 6.41 18.29
CA ALA A 42 -1.93 5.51 18.14
C ALA A 42 -2.22 5.18 16.66
N LEU A 43 -2.10 6.17 15.77
CA LEU A 43 -2.24 5.97 14.32
C LEU A 43 -1.15 5.04 13.79
N VAL A 44 0.11 5.25 14.18
CA VAL A 44 1.23 4.39 13.81
C VAL A 44 1.03 2.95 14.28
N VAL A 45 0.60 2.77 15.54
CA VAL A 45 0.30 1.45 16.11
C VAL A 45 -0.85 0.76 15.38
N THR A 46 -1.86 1.51 14.96
CA THR A 46 -2.96 0.98 14.14
C THR A 46 -2.44 0.43 12.81
N GLY A 47 -1.55 1.16 12.15
CA GLY A 47 -0.92 0.70 10.90
C GLY A 47 -0.01 -0.52 11.12
N LEU A 48 0.69 -0.60 12.25
CA LEU A 48 1.48 -1.77 12.63
C LEU A 48 0.61 -3.01 12.84
N TRP A 49 -0.52 -2.88 13.55
CA TRP A 49 -1.49 -3.98 13.68
C TRP A 49 -2.09 -4.38 12.34
N GLY A 50 -2.41 -3.41 11.49
CA GLY A 50 -2.88 -3.67 10.13
C GLY A 50 -1.89 -4.47 9.30
N TYR A 51 -0.61 -4.13 9.41
CA TYR A 51 0.47 -4.87 8.76
C TYR A 51 0.58 -6.32 9.28
N ILE A 52 0.52 -6.52 10.59
CA ILE A 52 0.67 -7.86 11.22
C ILE A 52 -0.55 -8.75 10.98
N LEU A 53 -1.74 -8.17 10.99
CA LEU A 53 -3.00 -8.89 10.76
C LEU A 53 -3.34 -9.03 9.28
N GLU A 54 -2.48 -8.54 8.38
CA GLU A 54 -2.69 -8.52 6.93
C GLU A 54 -4.05 -7.93 6.53
N ARG A 55 -4.49 -6.90 7.27
CA ARG A 55 -5.81 -6.28 7.11
C ARG A 55 -5.68 -4.83 6.72
N GLY A 56 -6.46 -4.40 5.74
CA GLY A 56 -6.59 -3.00 5.37
C GLY A 56 -7.32 -2.20 6.46
N PHE A 57 -6.60 -1.34 7.16
CA PHE A 57 -7.16 -0.30 8.01
C PHE A 57 -7.01 1.05 7.29
N MET A 58 -8.08 1.83 7.26
CA MET A 58 -8.14 3.13 6.57
C MET A 58 -7.80 3.02 5.07
N ASN A 59 -7.41 4.14 4.44
CA ASN A 59 -7.08 4.20 3.02
C ASN A 59 -5.57 3.98 2.82
N PRO A 60 -5.12 3.11 1.90
CA PRO A 60 -3.70 2.88 1.64
C PRO A 60 -2.94 4.16 1.28
N ARG A 61 -3.62 5.14 0.66
CA ARG A 61 -3.04 6.43 0.30
C ARG A 61 -2.57 7.25 1.50
N MET A 62 -3.01 6.95 2.72
CA MET A 62 -2.62 7.70 3.92
C MET A 62 -1.32 7.20 4.54
N TRP A 63 -1.03 5.90 4.45
CA TRP A 63 0.07 5.26 5.19
C TRP A 63 1.45 5.62 4.65
N ARG A 64 1.62 5.67 3.33
CA ARG A 64 2.89 6.06 2.71
C ARG A 64 3.27 7.51 3.00
N PRO A 65 2.40 8.51 2.80
CA PRO A 65 2.69 9.89 3.21
C PRO A 65 2.98 10.02 4.69
N LEU A 66 2.23 9.32 5.56
CA LEU A 66 2.50 9.30 7.00
C LEU A 66 3.92 8.78 7.29
N ALA A 67 4.32 7.67 6.67
CA ALA A 67 5.66 7.12 6.81
C ALA A 67 6.75 8.11 6.34
N VAL A 68 6.52 8.80 5.22
CA VAL A 68 7.43 9.84 4.72
C VAL A 68 7.55 10.99 5.71
N VAL A 69 6.43 11.50 6.23
CA VAL A 69 6.43 12.58 7.23
C VAL A 69 7.21 12.17 8.48
N LEU A 70 6.98 10.96 9.00
CA LEU A 70 7.71 10.42 10.15
C LEU A 70 9.21 10.27 9.85
N GLY A 71 9.57 9.83 8.65
CA GLY A 71 10.96 9.74 8.21
C GLY A 71 11.65 11.10 8.16
N VAL A 72 11.01 12.09 7.53
CA VAL A 72 11.52 13.47 7.47
C VAL A 72 11.67 14.07 8.87
N ALA A 73 10.68 13.89 9.75
CA ALA A 73 10.75 14.34 11.13
C ALA A 73 11.92 13.68 11.89
N SER A 74 12.13 12.38 11.69
CA SER A 74 13.26 11.64 12.30
C SER A 74 14.61 12.16 11.81
N LEU A 75 14.75 12.46 10.51
CA LEU A 75 15.97 13.04 9.95
C LEU A 75 16.22 14.47 10.44
N ALA A 76 15.16 15.30 10.51
CA ALA A 76 15.25 16.64 11.07
C ALA A 76 15.69 16.60 12.54
N GLN A 77 15.17 15.65 13.31
CA GLN A 77 15.55 15.45 14.71
C GLN A 77 17.02 15.06 14.84
N LEU A 78 17.51 14.15 14.00
CA LEU A 78 18.91 13.77 13.96
C LEU A 78 19.81 14.96 13.59
N TYR A 79 19.39 15.76 12.60
CA TYR A 79 20.11 16.98 12.22
C TYR A 79 20.24 17.97 13.37
N VAL A 80 19.17 18.19 14.15
CA VAL A 80 19.19 19.05 15.33
C VAL A 80 20.17 18.54 16.38
N VAL A 81 20.16 17.24 16.68
CA VAL A 81 21.10 16.62 17.63
C VAL A 81 22.56 16.82 17.22
N LEU A 82 22.85 16.84 15.91
CA LEU A 82 24.21 16.99 15.39
C LEU A 82 24.68 18.45 15.28
N THR A 83 23.76 19.41 15.14
CA THR A 83 24.09 20.81 14.83
C THR A 83 23.85 21.77 15.99
N VAL A 84 22.96 21.42 16.93
CA VAL A 84 22.56 22.26 18.05
C VAL A 84 23.03 21.62 19.35
N SER A 85 23.59 22.41 20.25
CA SER A 85 23.91 21.95 21.62
C SER A 85 22.61 21.77 22.41
N VAL A 86 22.04 20.56 22.36
CA VAL A 86 20.89 20.14 23.17
C VAL A 86 21.34 19.58 24.52
N SER A 87 20.49 19.69 25.54
CA SER A 87 20.75 19.07 26.85
C SER A 87 20.85 17.54 26.72
N GLY A 88 21.62 16.89 27.60
CA GLY A 88 21.78 15.44 27.57
C GLY A 88 20.46 14.67 27.66
N ALA A 89 19.51 15.18 28.44
CA ALA A 89 18.17 14.60 28.55
C ALA A 89 17.38 14.71 27.24
N MET A 90 17.40 15.89 26.59
CA MET A 90 16.72 16.10 25.31
C MET A 90 17.34 15.24 24.21
N MET A 91 18.68 15.15 24.17
CA MET A 91 19.40 14.32 23.22
C MET A 91 19.05 12.83 23.39
N THR A 92 19.01 12.33 24.63
CA THR A 92 18.60 10.94 24.91
C THR A 92 17.18 10.67 24.44
N TRP A 93 16.26 11.59 24.73
CA TRP A 93 14.86 11.47 24.32
C TRP A 93 14.72 11.47 22.79
N MET A 94 15.42 12.36 22.10
CA MET A 94 15.45 12.44 20.64
C MET A 94 16.05 11.18 20.00
N LEU A 95 17.21 10.71 20.45
CA LEU A 95 17.82 9.51 19.89
C LEU A 95 16.93 8.28 20.10
N THR A 96 16.35 8.15 21.30
CA THR A 96 15.43 7.06 21.61
C THR A 96 14.22 7.09 20.68
N SER A 97 13.54 8.24 20.55
CA SER A 97 12.36 8.34 19.68
C SER A 97 12.68 8.09 18.20
N THR A 98 13.82 8.57 17.71
CA THR A 98 14.28 8.30 16.33
C THR A 98 14.45 6.81 16.06
N VAL A 99 15.11 6.08 16.96
CA VAL A 99 15.31 4.62 16.81
C VAL A 99 13.98 3.89 16.73
N PHE A 100 13.03 4.23 17.61
CA PHE A 100 11.70 3.62 17.59
C PHE A 100 10.85 4.06 16.39
N SER A 101 11.06 5.26 15.83
CA SER A 101 10.33 5.74 14.66
C SER A 101 10.81 5.14 13.34
N LEU A 102 12.12 4.93 13.16
CA LEU A 102 12.68 4.43 11.90
C LEU A 102 12.11 3.07 11.48
N LEU A 103 11.95 2.15 12.43
CA LEU A 103 11.33 0.85 12.15
C LEU A 103 9.88 1.01 11.69
N MET A 104 9.13 1.91 12.33
CA MET A 104 7.74 2.19 11.97
C MET A 104 7.63 2.82 10.58
N VAL A 105 8.57 3.69 10.20
CA VAL A 105 8.62 4.27 8.84
C VAL A 105 8.68 3.17 7.79
N VAL A 106 9.58 2.20 7.95
CA VAL A 106 9.75 1.11 6.98
C VAL A 106 8.49 0.24 6.91
N ILE A 107 7.93 -0.14 8.07
CA ILE A 107 6.73 -0.98 8.13
C ILE A 107 5.53 -0.27 7.49
N LEU A 108 5.27 0.98 7.87
CA LEU A 108 4.14 1.75 7.35
C LEU A 108 4.28 2.06 5.86
N TYR A 109 5.50 2.32 5.39
CA TYR A 109 5.77 2.56 3.96
C TYR A 109 5.44 1.33 3.12
N ARG A 110 5.80 0.13 3.62
CA ARG A 110 5.47 -1.15 2.98
C ARG A 110 3.98 -1.46 3.08
N TYR A 111 3.39 -1.27 4.26
CA TYR A 111 1.95 -1.48 4.49
C TYR A 111 1.10 -0.62 3.54
N GLY A 112 1.47 0.65 3.35
CA GLY A 112 0.79 1.56 2.43
C GLY A 112 1.00 1.31 0.93
N ASN A 113 1.70 0.24 0.52
CA ASN A 113 1.80 -0.11 -0.90
C ASN A 113 0.45 -0.63 -1.40
N ARG A 114 -0.10 0.01 -2.43
CA ARG A 114 -1.43 -0.31 -2.98
C ARG A 114 -1.46 -1.61 -3.76
N ASP A 115 -0.32 -1.98 -4.33
CA ASP A 115 -0.11 -3.19 -5.11
C ASP A 115 0.14 -4.38 -4.17
N GLN A 116 -0.86 -4.70 -3.35
CA GLN A 116 -0.88 -5.81 -2.39
C GLN A 116 -2.30 -6.33 -2.24
N GLU A 117 -2.46 -7.65 -2.08
CA GLU A 117 -3.77 -8.30 -1.93
C GLU A 117 -4.59 -7.80 -0.74
N LEU A 118 -3.93 -7.31 0.32
CA LEU A 118 -4.60 -6.87 1.54
C LEU A 118 -5.55 -5.69 1.31
N TRP A 119 -5.33 -4.92 0.22
CA TRP A 119 -6.15 -3.79 -0.18
C TRP A 119 -7.23 -4.14 -1.22
N ALA A 120 -7.18 -5.35 -1.78
CA ALA A 120 -8.13 -5.80 -2.78
C ALA A 120 -9.41 -6.37 -2.13
N THR A 121 -10.55 -6.17 -2.78
CA THR A 121 -11.82 -6.80 -2.37
C THR A 121 -11.79 -8.31 -2.63
N PRO A 122 -12.68 -9.10 -2.01
CA PRO A 122 -12.78 -10.54 -2.31
C PRO A 122 -12.99 -10.81 -3.81
N GLU A 123 -13.84 -10.02 -4.47
CA GLU A 123 -14.14 -10.14 -5.90
C GLU A 123 -12.91 -9.84 -6.76
N GLU A 124 -12.16 -8.78 -6.43
CA GLU A 124 -10.90 -8.43 -7.11
C GLU A 124 -9.84 -9.53 -6.93
N ARG A 125 -9.82 -10.21 -5.78
CA ARG A 125 -8.90 -11.33 -5.54
C ARG A 125 -9.27 -12.56 -6.35
N GLU A 126 -10.57 -12.88 -6.44
CA GLU A 126 -11.06 -13.99 -7.26
C GLU A 126 -10.78 -13.73 -8.74
N GLY A 127 -11.11 -12.53 -9.23
CA GLY A 127 -10.77 -12.12 -10.59
C GLY A 127 -9.26 -12.14 -10.85
N GLY A 128 -8.46 -11.70 -9.87
CA GLY A 128 -7.00 -11.70 -9.96
C GLY A 128 -6.43 -13.12 -10.12
N ARG A 129 -6.97 -14.10 -9.38
CA ARG A 129 -6.58 -15.51 -9.51
C ARG A 129 -6.96 -16.07 -10.87
N ALA A 130 -8.20 -15.86 -11.32
CA ALA A 130 -8.64 -16.32 -12.63
C ALA A 130 -7.77 -15.73 -13.77
N LEU A 131 -7.43 -14.44 -13.68
CA LEU A 131 -6.56 -13.78 -14.64
C LEU A 131 -5.12 -14.32 -14.60
N ASP A 132 -4.59 -14.61 -13.40
CA ASP A 132 -3.27 -15.23 -13.27
C ASP A 132 -3.21 -16.64 -13.87
N ASP A 133 -4.26 -17.44 -13.65
CA ASP A 133 -4.37 -18.79 -14.24
C ASP A 133 -4.39 -18.71 -15.79
N MET A 134 -5.18 -17.79 -16.36
CA MET A 134 -5.21 -17.58 -17.82
C MET A 134 -3.85 -17.14 -18.38
N LEU A 135 -3.14 -16.27 -17.64
CA LEU A 135 -1.80 -15.81 -18.03
C LEU A 135 -0.72 -16.87 -17.83
N ALA A 136 -0.88 -17.78 -16.87
CA ALA A 136 0.03 -18.90 -16.67
C ALA A 136 -0.05 -19.90 -17.83
N GLU A 137 -1.25 -20.11 -18.40
CA GLU A 137 -1.44 -20.98 -19.55
C GLU A 137 -0.95 -20.35 -20.87
N ARG A 138 -1.19 -19.06 -21.07
CA ARG A 138 -1.06 -18.41 -22.41
C ARG A 138 0.04 -17.35 -22.49
N GLY A 139 0.55 -16.86 -21.37
CA GLY A 139 1.53 -15.77 -21.28
C GLY A 139 0.98 -14.37 -21.62
N ARG A 140 -0.04 -14.29 -22.48
CA ARG A 140 -0.72 -13.06 -22.91
C ARG A 140 -2.22 -13.32 -23.04
N VAL A 141 -3.02 -12.35 -22.62
CA VAL A 141 -4.48 -12.32 -22.83
C VAL A 141 -4.92 -10.96 -23.35
N GLU A 142 -5.96 -10.95 -24.17
CA GLU A 142 -6.52 -9.76 -24.78
C GLU A 142 -8.03 -9.71 -24.55
N ALA A 143 -8.54 -8.51 -24.35
CA ALA A 143 -9.97 -8.26 -24.25
C ALA A 143 -10.31 -6.99 -25.03
N GLU A 144 -11.42 -7.06 -25.76
CA GLU A 144 -11.97 -5.91 -26.47
C GLU A 144 -13.41 -5.72 -26.08
N LYS A 145 -13.75 -4.49 -25.72
CA LYS A 145 -15.12 -4.11 -25.36
C LYS A 145 -15.55 -2.92 -26.21
N HIS A 146 -16.68 -3.11 -26.88
CA HIS A 146 -17.30 -2.13 -27.75
C HIS A 146 -18.66 -1.76 -27.15
N GLU A 147 -18.79 -0.51 -26.68
CA GLU A 147 -20.05 0.05 -26.18
C GLU A 147 -20.37 1.33 -26.95
N ALA A 148 -21.34 1.31 -27.87
CA ALA A 148 -21.93 2.43 -28.61
C ALA A 148 -20.95 3.52 -29.14
N ASP A 149 -20.36 4.33 -28.27
CA ASP A 149 -19.42 5.44 -28.56
C ASP A 149 -18.05 5.29 -27.85
N ARG A 150 -17.76 4.10 -27.31
CA ARG A 150 -16.55 3.75 -26.57
C ARG A 150 -16.00 2.42 -27.05
N GLN A 151 -14.71 2.40 -27.35
CA GLN A 151 -13.97 1.18 -27.62
C GLN A 151 -12.82 1.11 -26.64
N ALA A 152 -12.66 -0.03 -25.97
CA ALA A 152 -11.52 -0.30 -25.12
C ALA A 152 -10.92 -1.64 -25.54
N SER A 153 -9.63 -1.63 -25.88
CA SER A 153 -8.83 -2.83 -26.11
C SER A 153 -7.76 -2.89 -25.03
N VAL A 154 -7.64 -4.03 -24.39
CA VAL A 154 -6.67 -4.27 -23.32
C VAL A 154 -5.86 -5.49 -23.68
N GLU A 155 -4.54 -5.32 -23.66
CA GLU A 155 -3.58 -6.41 -23.69
C GLU A 155 -2.96 -6.57 -22.29
N VAL A 156 -2.94 -7.79 -21.78
CA VAL A 156 -2.27 -8.12 -20.52
C VAL A 156 -1.21 -9.17 -20.78
N VAL A 157 0.01 -8.92 -20.29
CA VAL A 157 1.16 -9.82 -20.45
C VAL A 157 1.82 -10.07 -19.11
N LYS A 158 2.18 -11.32 -18.84
CA LYS A 158 3.00 -11.70 -17.67
C LYS A 158 4.48 -11.71 -18.06
N THR A 159 5.27 -10.83 -17.44
CA THR A 159 6.72 -10.72 -17.65
C THR A 159 7.44 -11.08 -16.36
N GLY A 160 7.84 -12.34 -16.21
CA GLY A 160 8.47 -12.84 -14.98
C GLY A 160 7.51 -12.77 -13.78
N SER A 161 7.83 -11.92 -12.80
CA SER A 161 7.01 -11.71 -11.59
C SER A 161 6.09 -10.48 -11.67
N GLU A 162 6.05 -9.79 -12.80
CA GLU A 162 5.25 -8.57 -12.99
C GLU A 162 4.23 -8.78 -14.12
N TYR A 163 3.08 -8.16 -13.97
CA TYR A 163 1.98 -8.11 -14.92
C TYR A 163 1.94 -6.74 -15.56
N ARG A 164 1.88 -6.67 -16.89
CA ARG A 164 1.74 -5.41 -17.62
C ARG A 164 0.40 -5.38 -18.31
N ALA A 165 -0.38 -4.34 -18.04
CA ALA A 165 -1.62 -4.05 -18.74
C ALA A 165 -1.41 -2.86 -19.68
N SER A 166 -1.71 -3.03 -20.95
CA SER A 166 -1.70 -1.99 -21.98
C SER A 166 -3.14 -1.73 -22.40
N VAL A 167 -3.63 -0.52 -22.13
CA VAL A 167 -5.00 -0.10 -22.42
C VAL A 167 -4.96 0.88 -23.59
N THR A 168 -5.78 0.60 -24.60
CA THR A 168 -6.07 1.51 -25.71
C THR A 168 -7.55 1.81 -25.66
N ARG A 169 -7.91 3.06 -25.37
CA ARG A 169 -9.31 3.51 -25.27
C ARG A 169 -9.59 4.57 -26.32
N ARG A 170 -10.68 4.40 -27.05
CA ARG A 170 -11.24 5.40 -27.95
C ARG A 170 -12.53 5.96 -27.37
N ARG A 171 -12.60 7.29 -27.23
CA ARG A 171 -13.79 8.01 -26.77
C ARG A 171 -13.92 9.33 -27.53
N GLU A 172 -15.11 9.62 -28.06
CA GLU A 172 -15.42 10.91 -28.72
C GLU A 172 -14.38 11.29 -29.82
N GLY A 173 -13.86 10.27 -30.53
CA GLY A 173 -12.85 10.45 -31.58
C GLY A 173 -11.40 10.62 -31.12
N GLN A 174 -11.13 10.68 -29.81
CA GLN A 174 -9.78 10.68 -29.24
C GLN A 174 -9.36 9.26 -28.83
N GLU A 175 -8.12 8.90 -29.17
CA GLU A 175 -7.48 7.64 -28.76
C GLU A 175 -6.48 7.93 -27.64
N GLU A 176 -6.69 7.30 -26.49
CA GLU A 176 -5.81 7.34 -25.33
C GLU A 176 -5.15 5.98 -25.16
N ARG A 177 -3.82 5.96 -25.14
CA ARG A 177 -3.03 4.75 -24.90
C ARG A 177 -2.18 4.93 -23.66
N PHE A 178 -2.31 4.00 -22.72
CA PHE A 178 -1.47 3.98 -21.51
C PHE A 178 -1.16 2.54 -21.11
N SER A 179 -0.06 2.38 -20.39
CA SER A 179 0.38 1.09 -19.88
C SER A 179 0.77 1.21 -18.43
N GLU A 180 0.36 0.26 -17.61
CA GLU A 180 0.70 0.20 -16.20
C GLU A 180 1.18 -1.20 -15.82
N SER A 181 2.05 -1.30 -14.82
CA SER A 181 2.66 -2.56 -14.38
C SER A 181 2.32 -2.82 -12.92
N PHE A 182 2.00 -4.06 -12.61
CA PHE A 182 1.49 -4.52 -11.31
C PHE A 182 2.23 -5.78 -10.89
N ARG A 183 2.44 -5.98 -9.59
CA ARG A 183 2.93 -7.24 -9.02
C ARG A 183 1.78 -8.10 -8.50
N CYS A 184 0.67 -7.48 -8.13
CA CYS A 184 -0.51 -8.14 -7.63
C CYS A 184 -1.60 -8.23 -8.72
N PRO A 185 -2.02 -9.44 -9.15
CA PRO A 185 -3.09 -9.62 -10.13
C PRO A 185 -4.39 -8.93 -9.72
N SER A 186 -4.76 -8.99 -8.44
CA SER A 186 -5.98 -8.36 -7.92
C SER A 186 -6.01 -6.85 -8.11
N THR A 187 -4.86 -6.19 -7.95
CA THR A 187 -4.73 -4.73 -8.21
C THR A 187 -4.87 -4.42 -9.69
N MET A 188 -4.38 -5.31 -10.56
CA MET A 188 -4.57 -5.19 -12.00
C MET A 188 -6.05 -5.34 -12.37
N VAL A 189 -6.81 -6.27 -11.77
CA VAL A 189 -8.26 -6.38 -12.02
C VAL A 189 -8.99 -5.08 -11.68
N PHE A 190 -8.73 -4.52 -10.50
CA PHE A 190 -9.28 -3.20 -10.13
C PHE A 190 -8.96 -2.13 -11.18
N PHE A 191 -7.75 -2.13 -11.72
CA PHE A 191 -7.34 -1.18 -12.74
C PHE A 191 -8.09 -1.39 -14.06
N LEU A 192 -8.21 -2.64 -14.53
CA LEU A 192 -8.92 -2.99 -15.75
C LEU A 192 -10.40 -2.60 -15.69
N GLU A 193 -11.06 -2.92 -14.59
CA GLU A 193 -12.49 -2.59 -14.41
C GLU A 193 -12.70 -1.08 -14.32
N LYS A 194 -11.83 -0.38 -13.58
CA LYS A 194 -12.02 1.05 -13.32
C LYS A 194 -11.63 1.94 -14.49
N PHE A 195 -10.60 1.58 -15.25
CA PHE A 195 -10.04 2.43 -16.28
C PHE A 195 -10.36 1.97 -17.71
N ALA A 196 -10.54 0.67 -17.92
CA ALA A 196 -10.92 0.09 -19.22
C ALA A 196 -12.38 -0.38 -19.28
N GLY A 197 -13.07 -0.55 -18.14
CA GLY A 197 -14.43 -1.10 -18.11
C GLY A 197 -14.51 -2.57 -18.50
N ILE A 198 -13.37 -3.26 -18.49
CA ILE A 198 -13.20 -4.66 -18.86
C ILE A 198 -13.13 -5.48 -17.57
N SER A 199 -14.01 -6.47 -17.47
CA SER A 199 -14.01 -7.47 -16.39
C SER A 199 -13.24 -8.72 -16.83
N VAL A 200 -12.83 -9.56 -15.88
CA VAL A 200 -12.06 -10.78 -16.20
C VAL A 200 -12.81 -11.74 -17.13
N GLY A 201 -14.14 -11.73 -17.11
CA GLY A 201 -14.97 -12.52 -18.03
C GLY A 201 -14.95 -12.06 -19.49
N ASP A 202 -14.49 -10.83 -19.77
CA ASP A 202 -14.44 -10.25 -21.11
C ASP A 202 -13.18 -10.70 -21.90
N PHE A 203 -12.22 -11.38 -21.23
CA PHE A 203 -11.05 -11.95 -21.89
C PHE A 203 -11.45 -13.19 -22.69
N HIS A 204 -11.61 -13.00 -24.00
CA HIS A 204 -11.81 -14.10 -24.94
C HIS A 204 -10.47 -14.75 -25.32
N PRO A 205 -10.47 -16.05 -25.68
CA PRO A 205 -9.34 -16.63 -26.40
C PRO A 205 -9.10 -15.81 -27.67
N PRO A 206 -7.83 -15.49 -28.01
CA PRO A 206 -7.53 -14.82 -29.26
C PRO A 206 -8.13 -15.66 -30.39
N HIS A 207 -8.94 -15.02 -31.24
CA HIS A 207 -9.40 -15.63 -32.47
C HIS A 207 -8.17 -16.12 -33.22
N SER A 208 -8.01 -17.43 -33.30
CA SER A 208 -7.11 -18.03 -34.27
C SER A 208 -7.69 -17.68 -35.63
N ASP A 209 -7.16 -16.62 -36.25
CA ASP A 209 -7.35 -16.31 -37.65
C ASP A 209 -7.15 -17.60 -38.42
N THR A 210 -8.25 -18.15 -38.92
CA THR A 210 -8.24 -19.25 -39.87
C THR A 210 -8.21 -18.58 -41.25
N PRO A 211 -7.10 -18.61 -41.99
CA PRO A 211 -7.14 -18.23 -43.39
C PRO A 211 -7.88 -19.32 -44.17
N ALA A 212 -8.66 -18.84 -45.14
CA ALA A 212 -9.59 -19.56 -46.01
C ALA A 212 -9.02 -20.76 -46.76
#